data_AF-A0A1B6KG47-F1
#
_entry.id   AF-A0A1B6KG47-F1
#
_cell.length_a   1.000
_cell.length_b   1.000
_cell.length_c   1.000
_cell.angle_alpha   90.00
_cell.angle_beta   90.00
_cell.angle_gamma   90.00
#
_symmetry.space_group_name_H-M   'P 1'
#
loop_
_entity.id
_entity.type
_entity.pdbx_description
1 polymer ?
#
loop_
_entity_poly.entity_id
_entity_poly.type
_entity_poly.pdbx_seq_one_letter_code
_entity_poly.pdbx_strand_id
1 'polypeptide(L)'
;PDKAAIRFPPGQRVKKFGKEGTEEYKINLQSYRNWTIQSLVTITKRFIVSLQENLHCFPPSVSWLVRQIFCLLKKSNIIQEKEMFAISTDLVLTHFICPAIVNPEPYGITDAPISYIARFNLIQVAQILQMLAMRRYEGVDAKVEDLYSQFDKNSVASLLDAMLEGNTLSEEPLIAEDVRHQGLARSAALLTKAELHNLVSFLQTVANDQSENSNKTYQKELGGLMSDLPPQAANGHTKTVKRQPSSSKGKRHLC
;
A
#
# COMPACT_ATOMS: atom_id res chain seq x y z
N PRO A 1 21.81 -16.43 -7.70
CA PRO A 1 22.91 -17.18 -7.01
C PRO A 1 24.20 -17.26 -7.84
N ASP A 2 24.11 -17.43 -9.15
CA ASP A 2 25.28 -17.67 -10.03
C ASP A 2 26.28 -16.50 -10.11
N LYS A 3 25.83 -15.27 -9.80
CA LYS A 3 26.70 -14.09 -9.71
C LYS A 3 27.38 -13.91 -8.34
N ALA A 4 27.24 -14.87 -7.43
CA ALA A 4 27.79 -14.78 -6.07
C ALA A 4 29.31 -14.65 -6.04
N ALA A 5 30.03 -15.38 -6.90
CA ALA A 5 31.49 -15.32 -6.96
C ALA A 5 32.01 -13.92 -7.37
N ILE A 6 31.28 -13.24 -8.26
CA ILE A 6 31.63 -11.91 -8.81
C ILE A 6 31.59 -10.82 -7.72
N ARG A 7 30.81 -11.03 -6.66
CA ARG A 7 30.67 -10.08 -5.54
C ARG A 7 31.86 -10.09 -4.58
N PHE A 8 32.69 -11.14 -4.62
CA PHE A 8 33.92 -11.16 -3.86
C PHE A 8 35.04 -10.49 -4.68
N PRO A 9 35.82 -9.58 -4.06
CA PRO A 9 37.05 -9.08 -4.66
C PRO A 9 37.96 -10.23 -5.10
N PRO A 10 38.77 -10.08 -6.16
CA PRO A 10 39.55 -11.17 -6.76
C PRO A 10 40.40 -11.95 -5.73
N GLY A 11 41.06 -11.26 -4.80
CA GLY A 11 41.87 -11.91 -3.76
C GLY A 11 41.05 -12.72 -2.74
N GLN A 12 39.83 -12.28 -2.40
CA GLN A 12 38.93 -13.04 -1.52
C GLN A 12 38.28 -14.20 -2.26
N ARG A 13 38.05 -14.07 -3.56
CA ARG A 13 37.50 -15.14 -4.40
C ARG A 13 38.47 -16.33 -4.47
N VAL A 14 39.74 -16.07 -4.73
CA VAL A 14 40.77 -17.12 -4.76
C VAL A 14 40.94 -17.77 -3.38
N LYS A 15 40.89 -16.98 -2.30
CA LYS A 15 40.98 -17.53 -0.93
C LYS A 15 39.77 -18.38 -0.52
N LYS A 16 38.57 -18.03 -1.00
CA LYS A 16 37.30 -18.64 -0.57
C LYS A 16 36.86 -19.81 -1.45
N PHE A 17 37.20 -19.77 -2.74
CA PHE A 17 36.79 -20.77 -3.71
C PHE A 17 37.96 -21.51 -4.34
N GLY A 18 39.20 -21.02 -4.24
CA GLY A 18 40.35 -21.59 -4.93
C GLY A 18 40.54 -20.99 -6.34
N LYS A 19 41.41 -21.62 -7.12
CA LYS A 19 41.74 -21.15 -8.49
C LYS A 19 40.58 -21.45 -9.46
N GLU A 20 40.15 -20.45 -10.22
CA GLU A 20 39.07 -20.61 -11.22
C GLU A 20 39.42 -21.74 -12.21
N GLY A 21 38.48 -22.64 -12.46
CA GLY A 21 38.62 -23.79 -13.37
C GLY A 21 39.04 -25.12 -12.72
N THR A 22 39.35 -25.15 -11.42
CA THR A 22 39.62 -26.41 -10.71
C THR A 22 38.34 -27.11 -10.23
N GLU A 23 38.41 -28.42 -9.98
CA GLU A 23 37.28 -29.15 -9.37
C GLU A 23 36.99 -28.69 -7.95
N GLU A 24 38.02 -28.31 -7.19
CA GLU A 24 37.88 -27.70 -5.86
C GLU A 24 37.06 -26.40 -5.92
N TYR A 25 37.28 -25.57 -6.96
CA TYR A 25 36.50 -24.36 -7.18
C TYR A 25 35.02 -24.64 -7.42
N LYS A 26 34.69 -25.68 -8.20
CA LYS A 26 33.30 -26.08 -8.43
C LYS A 26 32.64 -26.59 -7.14
N ILE A 27 33.33 -27.42 -6.37
CA ILE A 27 32.83 -27.96 -5.09
C ILE A 27 32.57 -26.85 -4.07
N ASN A 28 33.52 -25.92 -3.92
CA ASN A 28 33.39 -24.79 -2.98
C ASN A 28 32.29 -23.82 -3.40
N LEU A 29 32.14 -23.56 -4.70
CA LEU A 29 31.06 -22.73 -5.24
C LEU A 29 29.69 -23.37 -4.98
N GLN A 30 29.56 -24.67 -5.21
CA GLN A 30 28.32 -25.41 -4.95
C GLN A 30 27.98 -25.43 -3.45
N SER A 31 28.98 -25.66 -2.60
CA SER A 31 28.81 -25.59 -1.14
C SER A 31 28.34 -24.21 -0.68
N TYR A 32 28.93 -23.14 -1.24
CA TYR A 32 28.52 -21.78 -0.92
C TYR A 32 27.11 -21.43 -1.42
N ARG A 33 26.73 -21.93 -2.61
CA ARG A 33 25.35 -21.83 -3.10
C ARG A 33 24.38 -22.50 -2.12
N ASN A 34 24.67 -23.74 -1.71
CA ASN A 34 23.84 -24.48 -0.77
C ASN A 34 23.70 -23.73 0.57
N TRP A 35 24.81 -23.22 1.12
CA TRP A 35 24.79 -22.40 2.33
C TRP A 35 23.93 -21.14 2.17
N THR A 36 24.03 -20.47 1.02
CA THR A 36 23.24 -19.28 0.71
C THR A 36 21.75 -19.61 0.64
N ILE A 37 21.40 -20.71 -0.03
CA ILE A 37 20.02 -21.20 -0.12
C ILE A 37 19.48 -21.50 1.27
N GLN A 38 20.20 -22.27 2.08
CA GLN A 38 19.77 -22.60 3.44
C GLN A 38 19.58 -21.34 4.29
N SER A 39 20.49 -20.38 4.20
CA SER A 39 20.38 -19.11 4.92
C SER A 39 19.13 -18.32 4.49
N LEU A 40 18.84 -18.26 3.19
CA LEU A 40 17.64 -17.62 2.64
C LEU A 40 16.36 -18.34 3.07
N VAL A 41 16.37 -19.67 3.08
CA VAL A 41 15.24 -20.49 3.55
C VAL A 41 14.96 -20.21 5.01
N THR A 42 15.98 -20.27 5.87
CA THR A 42 15.83 -20.03 7.31
C THR A 42 15.27 -18.65 7.61
N ILE A 43 15.83 -17.59 7.02
CA ILE A 43 15.36 -16.24 7.29
C ILE A 43 13.95 -16.01 6.73
N THR A 44 13.65 -16.50 5.52
CA THR A 44 12.33 -16.32 4.91
C THR A 44 11.25 -17.07 5.67
N LYS A 45 11.52 -18.30 6.15
CA LYS A 45 10.60 -19.03 7.01
C LYS A 45 10.25 -18.25 8.28
N ARG A 46 11.22 -17.56 8.89
CA ARG A 46 10.95 -16.69 10.05
C ARG A 46 10.02 -15.53 9.71
N PHE A 47 10.19 -14.90 8.54
CA PHE A 47 9.25 -13.88 8.07
C PHE A 47 7.85 -14.44 7.85
N ILE A 48 7.72 -15.60 7.20
CA ILE A 48 6.41 -16.23 6.94
C ILE A 48 5.68 -16.52 8.26
N VAL A 49 6.35 -17.20 9.20
CA VAL A 49 5.77 -17.53 10.50
C VAL A 49 5.37 -16.27 11.25
N SER A 50 6.25 -15.27 11.31
CA SER A 50 5.96 -14.01 11.99
C SER A 50 4.76 -13.27 11.36
N LEU A 51 4.65 -13.24 10.02
CA LEU A 51 3.51 -12.64 9.34
C LEU A 51 2.20 -13.38 9.63
N GLN A 52 2.22 -14.71 9.65
CA GLN A 52 1.05 -15.53 9.96
C GLN A 52 0.57 -15.34 11.41
N GLU A 53 1.49 -15.37 12.37
CA GLU A 53 1.18 -15.21 13.80
C GLU A 53 0.65 -13.79 14.12
N ASN A 54 1.10 -12.78 13.37
CA ASN A 54 0.76 -11.38 13.60
C ASN A 54 -0.25 -10.81 12.59
N LEU A 55 -0.95 -11.66 11.84
CA LEU A 55 -1.93 -11.20 10.84
C LEU A 55 -3.06 -10.37 11.47
N HIS A 56 -3.40 -10.61 12.74
CA HIS A 56 -4.38 -9.84 13.49
C HIS A 56 -3.98 -8.37 13.71
N CYS A 57 -2.69 -8.03 13.59
CA CYS A 57 -2.19 -6.66 13.64
C CYS A 57 -2.31 -5.94 12.29
N PHE A 58 -2.67 -6.64 11.22
CA PHE A 58 -2.82 -6.02 9.90
C PHE A 58 -3.98 -5.01 9.94
N PRO A 59 -3.82 -3.78 9.39
CA PRO A 59 -4.85 -2.76 9.48
C PRO A 59 -6.22 -3.24 8.95
N PRO A 60 -7.28 -3.30 9.78
CA PRO A 60 -8.57 -3.85 9.37
C PRO A 60 -9.18 -3.12 8.17
N SER A 61 -9.00 -1.80 8.09
CA SER A 61 -9.45 -0.97 6.96
C SER A 61 -8.78 -1.33 5.64
N VAL A 62 -7.48 -1.62 5.66
CA VAL A 62 -6.73 -2.04 4.46
C VAL A 62 -7.14 -3.45 4.06
N SER A 63 -7.23 -4.38 5.02
CA SER A 63 -7.69 -5.75 4.76
C SER A 63 -9.08 -5.77 4.12
N TRP A 64 -9.99 -4.97 4.67
CA TRP A 64 -11.34 -4.79 4.12
C TRP A 64 -11.31 -4.23 2.70
N LEU A 65 -10.52 -3.19 2.44
CA LEU A 65 -10.42 -2.59 1.10
C LEU A 65 -9.95 -3.61 0.06
N VAL A 66 -8.90 -4.39 0.37
CA VAL A 66 -8.39 -5.45 -0.51
C VAL A 66 -9.49 -6.47 -0.79
N ARG A 67 -10.25 -6.88 0.23
CA ARG A 67 -11.36 -7.82 0.09
C ARG A 67 -12.52 -7.25 -0.73
N GLN A 68 -12.86 -5.96 -0.57
CA GLN A 68 -13.87 -5.30 -1.38
C GLN A 68 -13.48 -5.30 -2.86
N ILE A 69 -12.23 -4.95 -3.17
CA ILE A 69 -11.69 -5.01 -4.53
C ILE A 69 -11.84 -6.43 -5.07
N PHE A 70 -11.39 -7.44 -4.33
CA PHE A 70 -11.51 -8.84 -4.73
C PHE A 70 -12.97 -9.27 -5.01
N CYS A 71 -13.90 -8.93 -4.12
CA CYS A 71 -15.32 -9.26 -4.31
C CYS A 71 -15.96 -8.52 -5.50
N LEU A 72 -15.60 -7.26 -5.75
CA LEU A 72 -16.07 -6.49 -6.91
C LEU A 72 -15.57 -7.12 -8.22
N LEU A 73 -14.29 -7.49 -8.27
CA LEU A 73 -13.72 -8.18 -9.43
C LEU A 73 -14.40 -9.54 -9.64
N LYS A 74 -14.62 -10.30 -8.57
CA LYS A 74 -15.32 -11.59 -8.63
C LYS A 74 -16.74 -11.47 -9.18
N LYS A 75 -17.47 -10.41 -8.78
CA LYS A 75 -18.82 -10.13 -9.30
C LYS A 75 -18.85 -9.75 -10.77
N SER A 76 -17.81 -9.08 -11.26
CA SER A 76 -17.73 -8.70 -12.68
C SER A 76 -17.68 -9.92 -13.61
N ASN A 77 -17.15 -11.06 -13.11
CA ASN A 77 -16.95 -12.31 -13.85
C ASN A 77 -16.15 -12.15 -15.16
N ILE A 78 -15.38 -11.07 -15.29
CA ILE A 78 -14.51 -10.77 -16.43
C ILE A 78 -13.09 -11.31 -16.19
N ILE A 79 -12.65 -11.29 -14.94
CA ILE A 79 -11.26 -11.56 -14.54
C ILE A 79 -11.14 -12.97 -13.97
N GLN A 80 -10.05 -13.68 -14.32
CA GLN A 80 -9.80 -15.04 -13.83
C GLN A 80 -9.41 -15.04 -12.34
N GLU A 81 -9.65 -16.14 -11.65
CA GLU A 81 -9.29 -16.28 -10.22
C GLU A 81 -7.79 -16.01 -9.97
N LYS A 82 -6.93 -16.54 -10.84
CA LYS A 82 -5.48 -16.29 -10.82
C LYS A 82 -5.17 -14.80 -10.81
N GLU A 83 -5.81 -14.04 -11.68
CA GLU A 83 -5.56 -12.59 -11.85
C GLU A 83 -6.10 -11.80 -10.66
N MET A 84 -7.27 -12.16 -10.14
CA MET A 84 -7.81 -11.56 -8.92
C MET A 84 -6.87 -11.80 -7.72
N PHE A 85 -6.34 -13.01 -7.59
CA PHE A 85 -5.37 -13.33 -6.55
C PHE A 85 -4.03 -12.60 -6.73
N ALA A 86 -3.58 -12.43 -7.97
CA ALA A 86 -2.39 -11.64 -8.29
C ALA A 86 -2.57 -10.17 -7.86
N ILE A 87 -3.73 -9.57 -8.15
CA ILE A 87 -4.05 -8.20 -7.73
C ILE A 87 -4.04 -8.08 -6.20
N SER A 88 -4.67 -9.01 -5.47
CA SER A 88 -4.63 -9.02 -4.01
C SER A 88 -3.21 -9.19 -3.46
N THR A 89 -2.42 -10.06 -4.09
CA THR A 89 -1.00 -10.27 -3.77
C THR A 89 -0.21 -8.97 -3.93
N ASP A 90 -0.45 -8.24 -5.03
CA ASP A 90 0.23 -6.98 -5.26
C ASP A 90 -0.15 -5.91 -4.24
N LEU A 91 -1.43 -5.77 -3.92
CA LEU A 91 -1.88 -4.79 -2.92
C LEU A 91 -1.25 -5.04 -1.54
N VAL A 92 -1.19 -6.31 -1.11
CA VAL A 92 -0.74 -6.67 0.24
C VAL A 92 0.78 -6.83 0.32
N LEU A 93 1.37 -7.59 -0.60
CA LEU A 93 2.81 -7.87 -0.56
C LEU A 93 3.60 -6.79 -1.29
N THR A 94 3.31 -6.57 -2.58
CA THR A 94 4.13 -5.70 -3.43
C THR A 94 4.10 -4.24 -3.00
N HIS A 95 2.93 -3.72 -2.61
CA HIS A 95 2.74 -2.31 -2.31
C HIS A 95 2.75 -1.97 -0.81
N PHE A 96 2.64 -2.96 0.08
CA PHE A 96 2.53 -2.72 1.52
C PHE A 96 3.63 -3.42 2.33
N ILE A 97 3.64 -4.75 2.39
CA ILE A 97 4.57 -5.49 3.27
C ILE A 97 6.02 -5.47 2.75
N CYS A 98 6.25 -5.82 1.48
CA CYS A 98 7.61 -5.96 0.93
C CYS A 98 8.42 -4.66 0.89
N PRO A 99 7.83 -3.49 0.55
CA PRO A 99 8.54 -2.22 0.63
C PRO A 99 9.09 -1.93 2.03
N ALA A 100 8.31 -2.24 3.07
CA ALA A 100 8.69 -2.07 4.47
C ALA A 100 9.75 -3.09 4.94
N ILE A 101 9.73 -4.31 4.40
CA ILE A 101 10.80 -5.30 4.62
C ILE A 101 12.12 -4.82 3.99
N VAL A 102 12.09 -4.30 2.77
CA VAL A 102 13.29 -3.93 2.02
C VAL A 102 13.92 -2.64 2.53
N ASN A 103 13.10 -1.65 2.85
CA ASN A 103 13.51 -0.36 3.38
C ASN A 103 12.72 -0.11 4.67
N PRO A 104 13.17 -0.61 5.82
CA PRO A 104 12.44 -0.47 7.08
C PRO A 104 12.43 0.96 7.63
N GLU A 105 13.40 1.79 7.27
CA GLU A 105 13.60 3.12 7.86
C GLU A 105 12.45 4.10 7.59
N PRO A 106 11.96 4.27 6.34
CA PRO A 106 10.86 5.20 6.05
C PRO A 106 9.55 4.81 6.73
N TYR A 107 9.43 3.56 7.19
CA TYR A 107 8.26 3.03 7.89
C TYR A 107 8.45 2.98 9.42
N GLY A 108 9.58 3.48 9.92
CA GLY A 108 9.86 3.52 11.36
C GLY A 108 10.09 2.16 12.01
N ILE A 109 10.40 1.12 11.22
CA ILE A 109 10.64 -0.24 11.74
C ILE A 109 12.02 -0.35 12.40
N THR A 110 12.98 0.47 11.94
CA THR A 110 14.34 0.52 12.47
C THR A 110 14.74 1.96 12.74
N ASP A 111 15.37 2.20 13.90
CA ASP A 111 15.85 3.53 14.31
C ASP A 111 17.09 4.00 13.53
N ALA A 112 17.82 3.07 12.91
CA ALA A 112 19.05 3.33 12.18
C ALA A 112 19.02 2.71 10.78
N PRO A 113 19.71 3.31 9.80
CA PRO A 113 19.75 2.79 8.45
C PRO A 113 20.44 1.44 8.37
N ILE A 114 19.82 0.51 7.64
CA ILE A 114 20.38 -0.81 7.40
C ILE A 114 21.50 -0.74 6.36
N SER A 115 22.50 -1.60 6.53
CA SER A 115 23.60 -1.72 5.57
C SER A 115 23.10 -2.15 4.19
N TYR A 116 23.88 -1.84 3.14
CA TYR A 116 23.55 -2.27 1.77
C TYR A 116 23.48 -3.79 1.63
N ILE A 117 24.26 -4.54 2.43
CA ILE A 117 24.25 -6.01 2.45
C ILE A 117 22.95 -6.52 3.06
N ALA A 118 22.53 -5.95 4.19
CA ALA A 118 21.26 -6.29 4.82
C ALA A 118 20.09 -5.99 3.88
N ARG A 119 20.08 -4.81 3.25
CA ARG A 119 19.08 -4.43 2.24
C ARG A 119 19.06 -5.40 1.08
N PHE A 120 20.23 -5.78 0.54
CA PHE A 120 20.31 -6.78 -0.51
C PHE A 120 19.68 -8.13 -0.07
N ASN A 121 19.97 -8.58 1.14
CA ASN A 121 19.39 -9.83 1.66
C ASN A 121 17.87 -9.73 1.83
N LEU A 122 17.37 -8.60 2.33
CA LEU A 122 15.94 -8.35 2.52
C LEU A 122 15.19 -8.26 1.19
N ILE A 123 15.81 -7.71 0.14
CA ILE A 123 15.27 -7.77 -1.24
C ILE A 123 15.07 -9.22 -1.67
N GLN A 124 16.05 -10.10 -1.42
CA GLN A 124 15.90 -11.52 -1.75
C GLN A 124 14.76 -12.17 -0.97
N VAL A 125 14.61 -11.84 0.32
CA VAL A 125 13.49 -12.34 1.14
C VAL A 125 12.15 -11.89 0.57
N ALA A 126 12.00 -10.59 0.29
CA ALA A 126 10.78 -10.03 -0.30
C ALA A 126 10.41 -10.71 -1.63
N GLN A 127 11.40 -10.90 -2.52
CA GLN A 127 11.20 -11.61 -3.79
C GLN A 127 10.75 -13.07 -3.59
N ILE A 128 11.32 -13.77 -2.60
CA ILE A 128 10.89 -15.13 -2.29
C ILE A 128 9.44 -15.12 -1.77
N LEU A 129 9.08 -14.20 -0.88
CA LEU A 129 7.71 -14.07 -0.38
C LEU A 129 6.70 -13.84 -1.51
N GLN A 130 6.99 -12.89 -2.42
CA GLN A 130 6.13 -12.59 -3.57
C GLN A 130 5.97 -13.82 -4.49
N MET A 131 7.08 -14.50 -4.82
CA MET A 131 7.02 -15.72 -5.63
C MET A 131 6.27 -16.85 -4.93
N LEU A 132 6.42 -17.02 -3.62
CA LEU A 132 5.71 -18.04 -2.85
C LEU A 132 4.19 -17.78 -2.79
N ALA A 133 3.76 -16.51 -2.76
CA ALA A 133 2.35 -16.16 -2.86
C ALA A 133 1.74 -16.63 -4.19
N MET A 134 2.48 -16.44 -5.29
CA MET A 134 2.02 -16.79 -6.64
C MET A 134 2.22 -18.26 -7.03
N ARG A 135 2.99 -19.03 -6.25
CA ARG A 135 3.41 -20.41 -6.58
C ARG A 135 2.26 -21.39 -6.83
N ARG A 136 1.08 -21.15 -6.27
CA ARG A 136 -0.12 -21.98 -6.53
C ARG A 136 -0.65 -21.83 -7.95
N TYR A 137 -0.41 -20.69 -8.61
CA TYR A 137 -0.88 -20.38 -9.97
C TYR A 137 0.25 -20.28 -10.99
N GLU A 138 1.51 -20.20 -10.55
CA GLU A 138 2.68 -20.00 -11.41
C GLU A 138 3.77 -21.02 -11.12
N GLY A 139 4.33 -21.60 -12.20
CA GLY A 139 5.48 -22.47 -12.12
C GLY A 139 6.75 -21.69 -11.77
N VAL A 140 7.69 -22.37 -11.12
CA VAL A 140 9.00 -21.81 -10.76
C VAL A 140 10.03 -22.25 -11.81
N ASP A 141 11.00 -21.39 -12.11
CA ASP A 141 12.12 -21.74 -13.00
C ASP A 141 12.94 -22.89 -12.38
N ALA A 142 13.19 -23.94 -13.17
CA ALA A 142 13.97 -25.11 -12.79
C ALA A 142 15.34 -24.76 -12.17
N LYS A 143 15.94 -23.62 -12.51
CA LYS A 143 17.22 -23.16 -11.96
C LYS A 143 17.18 -22.83 -10.47
N VAL A 144 16.01 -22.44 -9.96
CA VAL A 144 15.79 -22.01 -8.57
C VAL A 144 14.81 -22.94 -7.84
N GLU A 145 14.39 -24.03 -8.47
CA GLU A 145 13.48 -25.00 -7.86
C GLU A 145 14.07 -25.62 -6.58
N ASP A 146 15.39 -25.76 -6.49
CA ASP A 146 16.08 -26.25 -5.29
C ASP A 146 15.92 -25.32 -4.07
N LEU A 147 15.70 -24.02 -4.30
CA LEU A 147 15.35 -23.06 -3.26
C LEU A 147 13.87 -23.15 -2.90
N TYR A 148 12.98 -23.06 -3.89
CA TYR A 148 11.54 -22.95 -3.64
C TYR A 148 10.90 -24.27 -3.16
N SER A 149 11.45 -25.42 -3.56
CA SER A 149 11.03 -26.75 -3.05
C SER A 149 11.18 -26.92 -1.54
N GLN A 150 11.97 -26.08 -0.87
CA GLN A 150 12.17 -26.08 0.58
C GLN A 150 11.03 -25.41 1.38
N PHE A 151 10.07 -24.81 0.67
CA PHE A 151 8.92 -24.13 1.24
C PHE A 151 7.63 -24.85 0.88
N ASP A 152 6.66 -24.80 1.78
CA ASP A 152 5.30 -25.24 1.48
C ASP A 152 4.65 -24.35 0.42
N LYS A 153 3.91 -24.97 -0.50
CA LYS A 153 3.31 -24.31 -1.67
C LYS A 153 2.26 -23.27 -1.30
N ASN A 154 1.60 -23.42 -0.15
CA ASN A 154 0.51 -22.54 0.28
C ASN A 154 0.90 -21.63 1.44
N SER A 155 2.13 -21.73 1.95
CA SER A 155 2.60 -21.01 3.14
C SER A 155 2.32 -19.50 3.13
N VAL A 156 2.61 -18.81 2.02
CA VAL A 156 2.34 -17.37 1.90
C VAL A 156 0.93 -17.11 1.37
N ALA A 157 0.45 -17.97 0.48
CA ALA A 157 -0.81 -17.76 -0.18
C ALA A 157 -2.02 -17.93 0.77
N SER A 158 -1.90 -18.77 1.82
CA SER A 158 -2.89 -18.88 2.90
C SER A 158 -3.01 -17.61 3.74
N LEU A 159 -1.96 -16.79 3.84
CA LEU A 159 -2.01 -15.47 4.48
C LEU A 159 -3.01 -14.57 3.75
N LEU A 160 -2.93 -14.57 2.41
CA LEU A 160 -3.84 -13.80 1.56
C LEU A 160 -5.24 -14.37 1.60
N ASP A 161 -5.39 -15.69 1.54
CA ASP A 161 -6.70 -16.34 1.68
C ASP A 161 -7.38 -15.90 2.97
N ALA A 162 -6.68 -15.92 4.11
CA ALA A 162 -7.24 -15.49 5.40
C ALA A 162 -7.69 -14.01 5.40
N MET A 163 -7.05 -13.13 4.63
CA MET A 163 -7.47 -11.72 4.47
C MET A 163 -8.69 -11.58 3.54
N LEU A 164 -8.77 -12.43 2.52
CA LEU A 164 -9.87 -12.46 1.56
C LEU A 164 -11.08 -13.24 2.09
N GLU A 165 -10.87 -14.11 3.07
CA GLU A 165 -11.89 -14.89 3.74
C GLU A 165 -12.74 -14.01 4.66
N GLY A 166 -14.05 -14.15 4.48
CA GLY A 166 -15.07 -13.53 5.31
C GLY A 166 -16.23 -13.02 4.45
N ASN A 167 -17.39 -12.89 5.09
CA ASN A 167 -18.66 -12.88 4.37
C ASN A 167 -19.51 -11.66 4.70
N THR A 168 -19.10 -10.48 4.25
CA THR A 168 -19.93 -9.27 4.18
C THR A 168 -19.24 -8.23 3.29
N LEU A 169 -19.90 -7.89 2.19
CA LEU A 169 -19.68 -6.62 1.49
C LEU A 169 -20.30 -5.44 2.26
N SER A 170 -21.09 -5.74 3.30
CA SER A 170 -22.03 -4.83 3.94
C SER A 170 -21.59 -4.30 5.30
N GLU A 171 -20.58 -4.90 5.95
CA GLU A 171 -19.98 -4.34 7.15
C GLU A 171 -18.67 -3.67 6.74
N GLU A 172 -18.70 -2.34 6.58
CA GLU A 172 -17.50 -1.54 6.75
C GLU A 172 -16.89 -1.91 8.12
N PRO A 173 -15.55 -2.00 8.27
CA PRO A 173 -14.98 -2.26 9.58
C PRO A 173 -15.55 -1.22 10.51
N LEU A 174 -16.31 -1.64 11.51
CA LEU A 174 -16.70 -0.77 12.59
C LEU A 174 -15.36 -0.27 13.14
N ILE A 175 -14.97 0.96 12.80
CA ILE A 175 -13.98 1.69 13.58
C ILE A 175 -14.61 1.62 14.96
N ALA A 176 -14.06 0.77 15.83
CA ALA A 176 -14.69 0.41 17.09
C ALA A 176 -15.23 1.70 17.69
N GLU A 177 -16.49 1.74 18.12
CA GLU A 177 -17.03 2.96 18.72
C GLU A 177 -16.18 3.39 19.93
N ASP A 178 -15.44 2.45 20.54
CA ASP A 178 -14.39 2.69 21.55
C ASP A 178 -13.12 3.40 21.03
N VAL A 179 -12.83 3.34 19.72
CA VAL A 179 -11.74 4.06 19.04
C VAL A 179 -12.25 5.38 18.43
N ARG A 180 -13.55 5.68 18.49
CA ARG A 180 -13.98 7.09 18.55
C ARG A 180 -13.62 7.59 19.94
N HIS A 181 -12.34 7.90 20.16
CA HIS A 181 -11.95 8.68 21.32
C HIS A 181 -12.89 9.89 21.34
N GLN A 182 -13.74 9.98 22.35
CA GLN A 182 -14.70 11.08 22.52
C GLN A 182 -13.86 12.37 22.62
N GLY A 183 -13.65 13.04 21.49
CA GLY A 183 -12.67 14.13 21.32
C GLY A 183 -11.91 14.15 19.97
N LEU A 184 -11.84 13.02 19.25
CA LEU A 184 -11.22 12.90 17.91
C LEU A 184 -12.23 12.78 16.76
N ALA A 185 -13.53 12.69 17.05
CA ALA A 185 -14.59 13.03 16.10
C ALA A 185 -14.54 14.55 15.83
N ARG A 186 -13.46 15.02 15.20
CA ARG A 186 -13.33 16.42 14.84
C ARG A 186 -14.28 16.66 13.69
N SER A 187 -15.35 17.40 13.95
CA SER A 187 -16.14 18.09 12.92
C SER A 187 -15.34 19.21 12.22
N ALA A 188 -14.02 19.22 12.37
CA ALA A 188 -13.10 20.23 11.87
C ALA A 188 -11.91 19.53 11.19
N ALA A 189 -11.71 19.83 9.91
CA ALA A 189 -10.54 19.41 9.17
C ALA A 189 -9.41 20.43 9.36
N LEU A 190 -8.21 19.95 9.68
CA LEU A 190 -7.00 20.78 9.68
C LEU A 190 -6.45 20.77 8.25
N LEU A 191 -6.60 21.90 7.57
CA LEU A 191 -6.13 22.10 6.21
C LEU A 191 -5.27 23.37 6.20
N THR A 192 -4.13 23.32 5.52
CA THR A 192 -3.43 24.54 5.11
C THR A 192 -4.30 25.32 4.11
N LYS A 193 -4.02 26.62 3.96
CA LYS A 193 -4.70 27.46 2.96
C LYS A 193 -4.61 26.88 1.55
N ALA A 194 -3.45 26.30 1.20
CA ALA A 194 -3.22 25.70 -0.11
C ALA A 194 -4.07 24.44 -0.32
N GLU A 195 -4.10 23.53 0.67
CA GLU A 195 -4.93 22.32 0.61
C GLU A 195 -6.42 22.66 0.53
N LEU A 196 -6.88 23.64 1.31
CA LEU A 196 -8.27 24.09 1.25
C LEU A 196 -8.62 24.68 -0.13
N HIS A 197 -7.73 25.50 -0.71
CA HIS A 197 -7.94 26.08 -2.04
C HIS A 197 -8.00 24.98 -3.11
N ASN A 198 -7.08 24.02 -3.06
CA ASN A 198 -7.06 22.88 -3.99
C ASN A 198 -8.33 22.03 -3.86
N LEU A 199 -8.79 21.77 -2.63
CA LEU A 199 -10.03 21.04 -2.38
C LEU A 199 -11.24 21.77 -2.96
N VAL A 200 -11.38 23.08 -2.72
CA VAL A 200 -12.48 23.87 -3.27
C VAL A 200 -12.43 23.91 -4.80
N SER A 201 -11.24 24.08 -5.39
CA SER A 201 -11.07 24.06 -6.85
C SER A 201 -11.43 22.71 -7.46
N PHE A 202 -11.06 21.61 -6.80
CA PHE A 202 -11.45 20.27 -7.22
C PHE A 202 -12.97 20.08 -7.15
N LEU A 203 -13.61 20.45 -6.04
CA LEU A 203 -15.05 20.35 -5.88
C LEU A 203 -15.81 21.19 -6.92
N GLN A 204 -15.33 22.40 -7.24
CA GLN A 204 -15.90 23.22 -8.31
C GLN A 204 -15.79 22.56 -9.68
N THR A 205 -14.68 21.86 -9.94
CA THR A 205 -14.48 21.13 -11.20
C THR A 205 -15.48 19.98 -11.30
N VAL A 206 -15.67 19.23 -10.22
CA VAL A 206 -16.63 18.10 -10.17
C VAL A 206 -18.08 18.59 -10.24
N ALA A 207 -18.41 19.71 -9.57
CA ALA A 207 -19.76 20.30 -9.60
C ALA A 207 -20.15 20.81 -10.99
N ASN A 208 -19.17 21.27 -11.78
CA ASN A 208 -19.38 21.77 -13.14
C ASN A 208 -19.20 20.70 -14.22
N ASP A 209 -18.83 19.46 -13.86
CA ASP A 209 -18.65 18.38 -14.81
C ASP A 209 -19.96 18.04 -15.54
N GLN A 210 -19.94 18.07 -16.86
CA GLN A 210 -21.10 17.82 -17.73
C GLN A 210 -21.06 16.40 -18.33
N SER A 211 -20.25 15.49 -17.78
CA SER A 211 -20.17 14.12 -18.30
C SER A 211 -21.50 13.38 -18.13
N GLU A 212 -21.93 12.63 -19.15
CA GLU A 212 -23.18 11.84 -19.12
C GLU A 212 -23.20 10.76 -18.03
N ASN A 213 -22.03 10.41 -17.47
CA ASN A 213 -21.88 9.42 -16.40
C ASN A 213 -21.97 10.03 -14.99
N SER A 214 -22.14 11.35 -14.85
CA SER A 214 -22.21 11.99 -13.55
C SER A 214 -23.58 11.77 -12.89
N ASN A 215 -23.57 11.47 -11.59
CA ASN A 215 -24.81 11.37 -10.84
C ASN A 215 -25.35 12.78 -10.56
N LYS A 216 -26.29 13.21 -11.42
CA LYS A 216 -26.90 14.55 -11.41
C LYS A 216 -27.51 14.92 -10.04
N THR A 217 -27.93 13.94 -9.25
CA THR A 217 -28.45 14.17 -7.88
C THR A 217 -27.34 14.66 -6.95
N TYR A 218 -26.20 13.97 -6.91
CA TYR A 218 -25.06 14.36 -6.07
C TYR A 218 -24.40 15.66 -6.55
N GLN A 219 -24.39 15.91 -7.86
CA GLN A 219 -23.91 17.19 -8.40
C GLN A 219 -24.77 18.37 -7.96
N LYS A 220 -26.10 18.20 -7.96
CA LYS A 220 -27.03 19.25 -7.50
C LYS A 220 -26.86 19.53 -6.00
N GLU A 221 -26.70 18.50 -5.19
CA GLU A 221 -26.43 18.62 -3.76
C GLU A 221 -25.09 19.32 -3.50
N LEU A 222 -24.03 18.91 -4.20
CA LEU A 222 -22.71 19.56 -4.15
C LEU A 222 -22.80 21.02 -4.57
N GLY A 223 -23.51 21.34 -5.66
CA GLY A 223 -23.72 22.72 -6.12
C GLY A 223 -24.43 23.59 -5.09
N GLY A 224 -25.40 23.02 -4.36
CA GLY A 224 -26.04 23.67 -3.22
C GLY A 224 -25.03 24.00 -2.11
N LEU A 225 -24.24 23.03 -1.68
CA LEU A 225 -23.20 23.21 -0.66
C LEU A 225 -22.11 24.21 -1.08
N MET A 226 -21.76 24.24 -2.37
CA MET A 226 -20.77 25.19 -2.90
C MET A 226 -21.30 26.63 -2.97
N SER A 227 -22.61 26.82 -3.07
CA SER A 227 -23.22 28.16 -3.17
C SER A 227 -23.10 28.97 -1.87
N ASP A 228 -22.91 28.30 -0.74
CA ASP A 228 -22.67 28.92 0.57
C ASP A 228 -21.22 29.42 0.73
N LEU A 229 -20.31 29.03 -0.17
CA LEU A 229 -18.93 29.48 -0.16
C LEU A 229 -18.80 30.84 -0.84
N PRO A 230 -18.01 31.78 -0.28
CA PRO A 230 -17.73 33.03 -0.97
C PRO A 230 -17.08 32.75 -2.32
N PRO A 231 -17.48 33.46 -3.39
CA PRO A 231 -16.86 33.29 -4.70
C PRO A 231 -15.36 33.50 -4.53
N GLN A 232 -14.55 32.57 -5.06
CA GLN A 232 -13.10 32.68 -5.01
C GLN A 232 -12.72 34.07 -5.52
N ALA A 233 -12.08 34.87 -4.67
CA ALA A 233 -11.54 36.15 -5.07
C ALA A 233 -10.49 35.87 -6.14
N ALA A 234 -10.87 36.04 -7.41
CA ALA A 234 -9.94 36.10 -8.51
C ALA A 234 -8.95 37.23 -8.18
N ASN A 235 -7.74 36.86 -7.78
CA ASN A 235 -6.57 37.70 -7.67
C ASN A 235 -6.77 39.06 -6.98
N GLY A 236 -6.51 39.12 -5.67
CA GLY A 236 -5.69 40.19 -5.09
C GLY A 236 -6.20 41.65 -5.12
N HIS A 237 -7.45 41.95 -5.43
CA HIS A 237 -7.98 43.31 -5.26
C HIS A 237 -9.33 43.33 -4.52
N THR A 238 -9.26 43.59 -3.21
CA THR A 238 -10.41 44.01 -2.40
C THR A 238 -10.88 45.39 -2.88
N LYS A 239 -11.90 45.44 -3.74
CA LYS A 239 -12.77 46.63 -3.78
C LYS A 239 -13.75 46.51 -2.63
N THR A 240 -13.45 47.22 -1.54
CA THR A 240 -14.37 47.48 -0.45
C THR A 240 -15.66 48.09 -1.00
N VAL A 241 -16.76 47.33 -0.99
CA VAL A 241 -18.09 47.87 -1.23
C VAL A 241 -18.52 48.58 0.06
N LYS A 242 -18.51 49.92 0.03
CA LYS A 242 -19.10 50.75 1.09
C LYS A 242 -20.60 50.46 1.16
N ARG A 243 -21.08 49.92 2.28
CA ARG A 243 -22.51 49.94 2.64
C ARG A 243 -22.91 51.40 2.88
N GLN A 244 -23.83 51.92 2.05
CA GLN A 244 -24.56 53.16 2.36
C GLN A 244 -25.54 52.91 3.51
N PRO A 245 -25.68 53.83 4.48
CA PRO A 245 -26.69 53.71 5.52
C PRO A 245 -28.06 54.13 4.97
N SER A 246 -29.07 53.30 5.24
CA SER A 246 -30.48 53.58 4.94
C SER A 246 -30.98 54.75 5.81
N SER A 247 -31.48 55.79 5.14
CA SER A 247 -32.16 56.92 5.78
C SER A 247 -33.52 56.45 6.33
N SER A 248 -33.65 56.45 7.66
CA SER A 248 -34.92 56.26 8.34
C SER A 248 -35.74 57.55 8.26
N LYS A 249 -36.77 57.57 7.41
CA LYS A 249 -37.78 58.64 7.41
C LYS A 249 -38.80 58.35 8.50
N GLY A 250 -38.71 59.12 9.59
CA GLY A 250 -39.75 59.18 10.61
C GLY A 250 -41.10 59.64 10.05
N LYS A 251 -42.16 58.93 10.40
CA LYS A 251 -43.53 59.45 10.37
C LYS A 251 -43.99 59.63 11.81
N ARG A 252 -44.11 60.89 12.22
CA ARG A 252 -44.91 61.32 13.37
C ARG A 252 -46.38 61.18 12.99
N HIS A 253 -47.20 60.64 13.87
CA HIS A 253 -48.58 61.12 14.01
C HIS A 253 -48.95 61.23 15.49
N LEU A 254 -49.27 62.46 15.86
CA LEU A 254 -50.09 62.85 17.02
C LEU A 254 -51.51 62.28 16.83
N CYS A 255 -52.05 61.65 17.86
CA CYS A 255 -53.06 62.19 18.76
C CYS A 255 -53.22 61.24 19.94
#